data_AF-F2EDQ2-F1
#
_entry.id   AF-F2EDQ2-F1
#
_cell.length_a   1.000
_cell.length_b   1.000
_cell.length_c   1.000
_cell.angle_alpha   90.00
_cell.angle_beta   90.00
_cell.angle_gamma   90.00
#
_symmetry.space_group_name_H-M   'P 1'
#
loop_
_entity.id
_entity.type
_entity.pdbx_description
1 polymer ?
#
loop_
_entity_poly.entity_id
_entity_poly.type
_entity_poly.pdbx_seq_one_letter_code
_entity_poly.pdbx_strand_id
1 'polypeptide(L)'
;KLLFFVASIFVRVAEDRMDLLRAAIIGPKGTPYHDGLFFFDAHFTSNYPSEPPLVYYHSGGLRLNPNLYNCGKVCLSLLGTWGGSGCEKWNSAHSTMLQVLVSIQALILNEKPYFNEPGYAGSANTATGQQHSIEYNKTTFLHSCRTMLYSLRRPPEVMFRYIVCTCSSGC
;
A
#
# COMPACT_ATOMS: atom_id res chain seq x y z
N LYS A 1 4.04 -19.53 6.17
CA LYS A 1 5.32 -19.39 5.40
C LYS A 1 5.48 -17.93 4.99
N LEU A 2 6.63 -17.31 5.24
CA LEU A 2 6.91 -15.91 4.83
C LEU A 2 7.57 -15.92 3.44
N LEU A 3 7.14 -15.03 2.56
CA LEU A 3 7.68 -14.91 1.20
C LEU A 3 8.18 -13.48 0.98
N PHE A 4 9.41 -13.36 0.46
CA PHE A 4 10.03 -12.11 0.04
C PHE A 4 9.83 -11.93 -1.46
N PHE A 5 9.35 -10.75 -1.87
CA PHE A 5 9.04 -10.51 -3.29
C PHE A 5 9.86 -9.36 -3.90
N VAL A 6 10.11 -8.29 -3.14
CA VAL A 6 10.95 -7.12 -3.49
C VAL A 6 11.58 -6.66 -2.17
N ALA A 7 12.75 -6.01 -2.17
CA ALA A 7 13.57 -5.68 -0.97
C ALA A 7 12.84 -4.97 0.19
N SER A 8 11.58 -4.55 0.00
CA SER A 8 10.75 -3.82 0.96
C SER A 8 9.29 -4.33 1.05
N ILE A 9 8.95 -5.51 0.50
CA ILE A 9 7.61 -6.11 0.60
C ILE A 9 7.70 -7.47 1.28
N PHE A 10 7.03 -7.59 2.43
CA PHE A 10 6.96 -8.79 3.25
C PHE A 10 5.55 -9.35 3.19
N VAL A 11 5.40 -10.67 3.11
CA VAL A 11 4.10 -11.34 3.02
C VAL A 11 4.03 -12.54 3.95
N ARG A 12 2.94 -12.65 4.72
CA ARG A 12 2.60 -13.83 5.51
C ARG A 12 1.18 -14.31 5.15
N VAL A 13 1.05 -15.62 4.94
CA VAL A 13 -0.24 -16.30 4.80
C VAL A 13 -0.61 -16.94 6.15
N ALA A 14 -1.89 -16.87 6.54
CA ALA A 14 -2.37 -17.51 7.76
C ALA A 14 -2.35 -19.03 7.60
N GLU A 15 -1.92 -19.76 8.65
CA GLU A 15 -1.67 -21.21 8.58
C GLU A 15 -2.97 -21.99 8.36
N ASP A 16 -4.03 -21.61 9.06
CA ASP A 16 -5.35 -22.28 8.97
C ASP A 16 -6.32 -21.61 7.98
N ARG A 17 -5.90 -20.51 7.35
CA ARG A 17 -6.71 -19.68 6.45
C ARG A 17 -5.86 -19.22 5.26
N MET A 18 -5.61 -20.14 4.34
CA MET A 18 -4.80 -19.91 3.13
C MET A 18 -5.40 -18.83 2.20
N ASP A 19 -6.68 -18.52 2.38
CA ASP A 19 -7.41 -17.43 1.75
C ASP A 19 -7.16 -16.06 2.38
N LEU A 20 -6.38 -15.98 3.47
CA LEU A 20 -6.00 -14.75 4.14
C LEU A 20 -4.49 -14.52 4.08
N LEU A 21 -4.13 -13.34 3.59
CA LEU A 21 -2.75 -12.90 3.44
C LEU A 21 -2.58 -11.53 4.07
N ARG A 22 -1.51 -11.34 4.84
CA ARG A 22 -1.07 -10.03 5.31
C ARG A 22 0.23 -9.64 4.61
N ALA A 23 0.26 -8.46 4.05
CA ALA A 23 1.45 -7.83 3.50
C ALA A 23 1.88 -6.66 4.38
N ALA A 24 3.19 -6.45 4.48
CA ALA A 24 3.79 -5.23 5.00
C ALA A 24 4.69 -4.64 3.91
N ILE A 25 4.50 -3.36 3.62
CA ILE A 25 5.28 -2.62 2.62
C ILE A 25 6.04 -1.54 3.35
N ILE A 26 7.37 -1.51 3.19
CA ILE A 26 8.19 -0.39 3.61
C ILE A 26 8.12 0.68 2.52
N GLY A 27 7.84 1.90 2.93
CA GLY A 27 7.69 3.04 2.03
C GLY A 27 8.98 3.31 1.24
N PRO A 28 8.89 3.56 -0.09
CA PRO A 28 10.07 3.75 -0.92
C PRO A 28 10.89 4.99 -0.55
N LYS A 29 12.21 4.91 -0.76
CA LYS A 29 13.13 6.04 -0.64
C LYS A 29 12.73 7.18 -1.59
N GLY A 30 12.88 8.41 -1.11
CA GLY A 30 12.56 9.62 -1.89
C GLY A 30 11.07 9.98 -1.92
N THR A 31 10.24 9.27 -1.16
CA THR A 31 8.80 9.54 -1.05
C THR A 31 8.46 10.04 0.35
N PRO A 32 7.32 10.72 0.56
CA PRO A 32 6.88 11.07 1.91
C PRO A 32 6.59 9.83 2.80
N TYR A 33 6.63 8.62 2.23
CA TYR A 33 6.41 7.35 2.89
C TYR A 33 7.70 6.68 3.40
N HIS A 34 8.87 7.18 3.02
CA HIS A 34 10.19 6.57 3.24
C HIS A 34 10.33 5.99 4.66
N ASP A 35 10.73 4.72 4.74
CA ASP A 35 10.93 3.93 5.97
C ASP A 35 9.68 3.73 6.83
N GLY A 36 8.53 4.29 6.42
CA GLY A 36 7.24 4.02 7.01
C GLY A 36 6.81 2.57 6.74
N LEU A 37 6.10 1.98 7.71
CA LEU A 37 5.61 0.61 7.62
C LEU A 37 4.09 0.57 7.42
N PHE A 38 3.65 -0.02 6.30
CA PHE A 38 2.24 -0.03 5.88
C PHE A 38 1.73 -1.46 5.77
N PHE A 39 0.65 -1.78 6.49
CA PHE A 39 0.07 -3.11 6.53
C PHE A 39 -1.20 -3.21 5.68
N PHE A 40 -1.30 -4.29 4.93
CA PHE A 40 -2.44 -4.60 4.07
C PHE A 40 -2.89 -6.03 4.32
N ASP A 41 -4.19 -6.24 4.45
CA ASP A 41 -4.81 -7.57 4.45
C ASP A 41 -5.46 -7.83 3.10
N ALA A 42 -5.25 -9.03 2.58
CA ALA A 42 -5.89 -9.53 1.38
C ALA A 42 -6.72 -10.77 1.71
N HIS A 43 -7.95 -10.80 1.21
CA HIS A 43 -8.86 -11.93 1.31
C HIS A 43 -9.17 -12.45 -0.10
N PHE A 44 -8.77 -13.68 -0.37
CA PHE A 44 -9.06 -14.42 -1.59
C PHE A 44 -10.41 -15.10 -1.42
N THR A 45 -11.48 -14.47 -1.94
CA THR A 45 -12.84 -15.00 -1.80
C THR A 45 -13.02 -16.31 -2.57
N SER A 46 -14.17 -16.97 -2.38
CA SER A 46 -14.54 -18.15 -3.17
C SER A 46 -14.60 -17.93 -4.68
N ASN A 47 -14.68 -16.67 -5.12
CA ASN A 47 -14.71 -16.29 -6.53
C ASN A 47 -13.31 -16.06 -7.13
N TYR A 48 -12.25 -16.08 -6.31
CA TYR A 48 -10.88 -15.96 -6.82
C TYR A 48 -10.50 -17.21 -7.65
N PRO A 49 -9.85 -17.07 -8.83
CA PRO A 49 -9.30 -15.84 -9.41
C PRO A 49 -10.23 -15.12 -10.39
N SER A 50 -11.49 -15.55 -10.57
CA SER A 50 -12.45 -14.88 -11.46
C SER A 50 -12.68 -13.41 -11.06
N GLU A 51 -12.67 -13.13 -9.75
CA GLU A 51 -12.66 -11.79 -9.16
C GLU A 51 -11.32 -11.50 -8.47
N PRO A 52 -10.90 -10.21 -8.38
CA PRO A 52 -9.70 -9.84 -7.65
C PRO A 52 -9.84 -10.11 -6.14
N PRO A 53 -8.73 -10.24 -5.40
CA PRO A 53 -8.79 -10.33 -3.95
C PRO A 53 -9.31 -9.02 -3.35
N LEU A 54 -10.00 -9.11 -2.21
CA LEU A 54 -10.36 -7.92 -1.44
C LEU A 54 -9.16 -7.45 -0.64
N VAL A 55 -8.78 -6.17 -0.76
CA VAL A 55 -7.62 -5.61 -0.05
C VAL A 55 -8.04 -4.50 0.90
N TYR A 56 -7.55 -4.58 2.13
CA TYR A 56 -7.80 -3.63 3.22
C TYR A 56 -6.49 -3.05 3.74
N TYR A 57 -6.41 -1.73 3.85
CA TYR A 57 -5.30 -1.00 4.45
C TYR A 57 -5.56 -0.68 5.92
N HIS A 58 -4.59 -0.96 6.79
CA HIS A 58 -4.63 -0.58 8.20
C HIS A 58 -4.36 0.91 8.39
N SER A 59 -5.36 1.73 8.11
CA SER A 59 -5.27 3.20 8.08
C SER A 59 -5.09 3.88 9.44
N GLY A 60 -5.56 3.24 10.52
CA GLY A 60 -5.70 3.90 11.83
C GLY A 60 -6.60 5.14 11.80
N GLY A 61 -7.54 5.21 10.85
CA GLY A 61 -8.42 6.36 10.66
C GLY A 61 -7.81 7.54 9.90
N LEU A 62 -6.59 7.41 9.37
CA LEU A 62 -5.90 8.46 8.62
C LEU A 62 -6.08 8.29 7.11
N ARG A 63 -6.36 9.38 6.39
CA ARG A 63 -6.35 9.38 4.91
C ARG A 63 -4.93 9.70 4.45
N LEU A 64 -4.15 8.65 4.18
CA LEU A 64 -2.72 8.76 3.92
C LEU A 64 -2.39 9.17 2.47
N ASN A 65 -3.26 8.77 1.52
CA ASN A 65 -3.10 9.00 0.09
C ASN A 65 -4.50 9.14 -0.55
N PRO A 66 -4.68 9.80 -1.70
CA PRO A 66 -5.97 9.84 -2.39
C PRO A 66 -6.56 8.44 -2.65
N ASN A 67 -5.71 7.44 -2.86
CA ASN A 67 -6.09 6.04 -3.06
C ASN A 67 -6.08 5.18 -1.78
N LEU A 68 -5.71 5.73 -0.61
CA LEU A 68 -5.74 5.03 0.69
C LEU A 68 -6.65 5.78 1.66
N TYR A 69 -7.86 5.26 1.79
CA TYR A 69 -8.93 5.92 2.52
C TYR A 69 -8.77 5.72 4.03
N ASN A 70 -9.33 6.64 4.82
CA ASN A 70 -9.35 6.53 6.28
C ASN A 70 -10.10 5.29 6.79
N CYS A 71 -11.04 4.76 6.01
CA CYS A 71 -11.76 3.52 6.31
C CYS A 71 -11.01 2.25 5.85
N GLY A 72 -9.79 2.37 5.34
CA GLY A 72 -8.97 1.26 4.88
C GLY A 72 -9.24 0.79 3.45
N LYS A 73 -10.14 1.45 2.71
CA LYS A 73 -10.33 1.17 1.27
C LYS A 73 -9.06 1.50 0.48
N VAL A 74 -8.65 0.57 -0.38
CA VAL A 74 -7.56 0.74 -1.34
C VAL A 74 -8.13 0.89 -2.75
N CYS A 75 -7.76 1.98 -3.42
CA CYS A 75 -8.16 2.23 -4.81
C CYS A 75 -7.05 1.81 -5.77
N LEU A 76 -7.31 0.78 -6.57
CA LEU A 76 -6.42 0.32 -7.63
C LEU A 76 -7.24 -0.33 -8.74
N SER A 77 -6.88 -0.10 -10.00
CA SER A 77 -7.60 -0.64 -11.16
C SER A 77 -7.60 -2.18 -11.17
N LEU A 78 -6.47 -2.79 -10.77
CA LEU A 78 -6.34 -4.24 -10.57
C LEU A 78 -7.28 -4.80 -9.51
N LEU A 79 -7.83 -3.97 -8.61
CA LEU A 79 -8.80 -4.36 -7.60
C LEU A 79 -10.23 -4.00 -7.98
N GLY A 80 -10.45 -3.43 -9.17
CA GLY A 80 -11.76 -2.94 -9.61
C GLY A 80 -12.27 -1.73 -8.81
N THR A 81 -11.43 -1.13 -7.96
CA THR A 81 -11.80 0.00 -7.07
C THR A 81 -11.35 1.36 -7.62
N TRP A 82 -10.74 1.38 -8.80
CA TRP A 82 -10.31 2.58 -9.52
C TRP A 82 -10.54 2.45 -11.02
N GLY A 83 -10.55 3.58 -11.71
CA GLY A 83 -10.59 3.61 -13.17
C GLY A 83 -9.34 2.97 -13.77
N GLY A 84 -9.51 2.24 -14.87
CA GLY A 84 -8.44 1.60 -15.63
C GLY A 84 -8.98 1.02 -16.92
N SER A 85 -8.09 0.64 -17.83
CA SER A 85 -8.40 0.19 -19.19
C SER A 85 -7.58 -1.05 -19.55
N GLY A 86 -8.16 -1.93 -20.38
CA GLY A 86 -7.45 -3.12 -20.89
C GLY A 86 -6.73 -3.93 -19.81
N CYS A 87 -5.41 -4.02 -19.94
CA CYS A 87 -4.52 -4.77 -19.05
C CYS A 87 -4.32 -4.16 -17.65
N GLU A 88 -4.82 -2.95 -17.39
CA GLU A 88 -4.77 -2.31 -16.07
C GLU A 88 -5.83 -2.88 -15.11
N LYS A 89 -6.87 -3.55 -15.64
CA LYS A 89 -7.91 -4.21 -14.85
C LYS A 89 -7.51 -5.64 -14.50
N TRP A 90 -8.14 -6.18 -13.46
CA TRP A 90 -7.97 -7.58 -13.09
C TRP A 90 -8.27 -8.51 -14.27
N ASN A 91 -7.35 -9.44 -14.51
CA ASN A 91 -7.50 -10.52 -15.48
C ASN A 91 -7.27 -11.84 -14.75
N SER A 92 -8.29 -12.70 -14.69
CA SER A 92 -8.24 -13.96 -13.93
C SER A 92 -7.16 -14.94 -14.39
N ALA A 93 -6.69 -14.84 -15.64
CA ALA A 93 -5.66 -15.70 -16.20
C ALA A 93 -4.23 -15.18 -16.00
N HIS A 94 -4.05 -13.87 -15.78
CA HIS A 94 -2.73 -13.24 -15.82
C HIS A 94 -2.40 -12.36 -14.60
N SER A 95 -3.41 -11.87 -13.89
CA SER A 95 -3.21 -11.01 -12.74
C SER A 95 -2.83 -11.82 -11.50
N THR A 96 -1.99 -11.23 -10.65
CA THR A 96 -1.43 -11.86 -9.46
C THR A 96 -1.45 -10.91 -8.27
N MET A 97 -1.46 -11.47 -7.06
CA MET A 97 -1.29 -10.66 -5.84
C MET A 97 0.05 -9.92 -5.82
N LEU A 98 1.10 -10.46 -6.46
CA LEU A 98 2.38 -9.76 -6.61
C LEU A 98 2.22 -8.45 -7.39
N GLN A 99 1.51 -8.47 -8.53
CA GLN A 99 1.24 -7.24 -9.30
C GLN A 99 0.44 -6.23 -8.49
N VAL A 100 -0.52 -6.68 -7.67
CA VAL A 100 -1.26 -5.79 -6.75
C VAL A 100 -0.31 -5.12 -5.76
N LEU A 101 0.53 -5.88 -5.06
CA LEU A 101 1.46 -5.33 -4.05
C LEU A 101 2.50 -4.39 -4.67
N VAL A 102 3.07 -4.76 -5.82
CA VAL A 102 4.02 -3.90 -6.55
C VAL A 102 3.33 -2.64 -7.05
N SER A 103 2.09 -2.72 -7.51
CA SER A 103 1.32 -1.55 -7.95
C SER A 103 0.99 -0.61 -6.79
N ILE A 104 0.67 -1.13 -5.59
CA ILE A 104 0.52 -0.32 -4.38
C ILE A 104 1.82 0.42 -4.10
N GLN A 105 2.96 -0.27 -4.10
CA GLN A 105 4.25 0.38 -3.81
C GLN A 105 4.62 1.43 -4.87
N ALA A 106 4.44 1.13 -6.16
CA ALA A 106 4.88 1.99 -7.26
C ALA A 106 3.92 3.16 -7.55
N LEU A 107 2.60 2.91 -7.55
CA LEU A 107 1.60 3.88 -7.99
C LEU A 107 1.01 4.67 -6.81
N ILE A 108 0.85 4.05 -5.65
CA ILE A 108 0.24 4.70 -4.48
C ILE A 108 1.31 5.35 -3.62
N LEU A 109 2.36 4.61 -3.25
CA LEU A 109 3.42 5.09 -2.35
C LEU A 109 4.53 5.85 -3.10
N ASN A 110 4.16 6.77 -4.00
CA ASN A 110 5.09 7.50 -4.88
C ASN A 110 5.56 8.85 -4.28
N GLU A 111 6.45 9.56 -4.98
CA GLU A 111 7.06 10.83 -4.54
C GLU A 111 6.06 11.99 -4.40
N LYS A 112 5.04 12.05 -5.27
CA LYS A 112 4.11 13.18 -5.39
C LYS A 112 2.64 12.70 -5.32
N PRO A 113 2.22 12.11 -4.19
CA PRO A 113 0.91 11.48 -4.03
C PRO A 113 -0.28 12.43 -4.18
N TYR A 114 -0.08 13.75 -4.08
CA TYR A 114 -1.10 14.75 -4.38
C TYR A 114 -1.72 14.56 -5.77
N PHE A 115 -0.92 14.19 -6.78
CA PHE A 115 -1.39 14.02 -8.15
C PHE A 115 -2.12 12.70 -8.40
N ASN A 116 -2.21 11.83 -7.39
CA ASN A 116 -3.05 10.63 -7.47
C ASN A 116 -4.55 10.96 -7.41
N GLU A 117 -4.92 12.16 -6.98
CA GLU A 117 -6.31 12.63 -6.99
C GLU A 117 -6.77 12.86 -8.46
N PRO A 118 -7.95 12.36 -8.87
CA PRO A 118 -8.47 12.55 -10.21
C PRO A 118 -8.54 14.02 -10.61
N GLY A 119 -8.08 14.31 -11.82
CA GLY A 119 -8.06 15.66 -12.39
C GLY A 119 -6.86 16.51 -11.99
N TYR A 120 -6.02 16.09 -11.03
CA TYR A 120 -4.90 16.92 -10.59
C TYR A 120 -3.64 16.75 -11.45
N ALA A 121 -3.54 15.65 -12.20
CA ALA A 121 -2.41 15.35 -13.09
C ALA A 121 -2.09 16.48 -14.09
N GLY A 122 -3.10 17.19 -14.60
CA GLY A 122 -2.90 18.31 -15.54
C GLY A 122 -2.14 19.50 -14.94
N SER A 123 -2.15 19.65 -13.62
CA SER A 123 -1.44 20.72 -12.92
C SER A 123 -0.02 20.33 -12.50
N ALA A 124 0.42 19.09 -12.76
CA ALA A 124 1.69 18.56 -12.29
C ALA A 124 2.90 19.40 -12.75
N ASN A 125 2.86 20.06 -13.91
CA ASN A 125 3.98 20.87 -14.39
C ASN A 125 3.82 22.37 -14.09
N THR A 126 2.89 22.75 -13.23
CA THR A 126 2.65 24.14 -12.83
C THR A 126 3.26 24.46 -11.47
N ALA A 127 3.66 25.71 -11.25
CA ALA A 127 4.18 26.15 -9.95
C ALA A 127 3.18 25.93 -8.81
N THR A 128 1.90 26.24 -9.06
CA THR A 128 0.81 26.03 -8.09
C THR A 128 0.63 24.55 -7.75
N GLY A 129 0.59 23.67 -8.76
CA GLY A 129 0.48 22.21 -8.55
C GLY A 129 1.66 21.65 -7.76
N GLN A 130 2.88 22.07 -8.08
CA GLN A 130 4.08 21.68 -7.32
C GLN A 130 4.01 22.17 -5.87
N GLN A 131 3.57 23.42 -5.63
CA GLN A 131 3.42 23.95 -4.28
C GLN A 131 2.41 23.15 -3.45
N HIS A 132 1.26 22.79 -4.03
CA HIS A 132 0.27 21.94 -3.37
C HIS A 132 0.82 20.54 -3.08
N SER A 133 1.58 19.96 -4.01
CA SER A 133 2.22 18.65 -3.80
C SER A 133 3.22 18.69 -2.63
N ILE A 134 4.01 19.76 -2.50
CA ILE A 134 4.96 19.91 -1.39
C ILE A 134 4.21 19.99 -0.05
N GLU A 135 3.11 20.76 0.00
CA GLU A 135 2.31 20.88 1.22
C GLU A 135 1.61 19.55 1.60
N TYR A 136 1.09 18.85 0.59
CA TYR A 136 0.51 17.52 0.78
C TYR A 136 1.55 16.53 1.34
N ASN A 137 2.78 16.54 0.81
CA ASN A 137 3.86 15.66 1.26
C ASN A 137 4.19 15.85 2.75
N LYS A 138 4.16 17.08 3.28
CA LYS A 138 4.36 17.33 4.72
C LYS A 138 3.31 16.62 5.56
N THR A 139 2.04 16.73 5.17
CA THR A 139 0.93 16.07 5.87
C THR A 139 1.02 14.54 5.75
N THR A 140 1.33 14.03 4.57
CA THR A 140 1.54 12.60 4.33
C THR A 140 2.66 12.05 5.21
N PHE A 141 3.81 12.73 5.28
CA PHE A 141 4.92 12.32 6.14
C PHE A 141 4.51 12.23 7.62
N LEU A 142 3.81 13.26 8.13
CA LEU A 142 3.28 13.23 9.50
C LEU A 142 2.32 12.06 9.73
N HIS A 143 1.47 11.75 8.74
CA HIS A 143 0.58 10.60 8.81
C HIS A 143 1.34 9.27 8.76
N SER A 144 2.39 9.14 7.94
CA SER A 144 3.27 7.97 7.91
C SER A 144 3.95 7.71 9.25
N CYS A 145 4.43 8.76 9.93
CA CYS A 145 4.96 8.62 11.29
C CYS A 145 3.88 8.16 12.28
N ARG A 146 2.65 8.69 12.18
CA ARG A 146 1.54 8.29 13.06
C ARG A 146 1.12 6.84 12.84
N THR A 147 1.02 6.37 11.59
CA THR A 147 0.67 4.98 11.28
C THR A 147 1.74 4.01 11.79
N MET A 148 3.01 4.40 11.73
CA MET A 148 4.11 3.63 12.31
C MET A 148 3.99 3.54 13.84
N LEU A 149 3.69 4.66 14.52
CA LEU A 149 3.45 4.66 15.97
C LEU A 149 2.25 3.79 16.37
N TYR A 150 1.18 3.78 15.59
CA TYR A 150 0.04 2.88 15.84
C TYR A 150 0.44 1.42 15.73
N SER A 151 1.21 1.07 14.69
CA SER A 151 1.73 -0.27 14.47
C SER A 151 2.68 -0.71 15.59
N LEU A 152 3.52 0.19 16.11
CA LEU A 152 4.41 -0.07 17.23
C LEU A 152 3.65 -0.29 18.55
N ARG A 153 2.55 0.44 18.77
CA ARG A 153 1.72 0.32 19.99
C ARG A 153 0.83 -0.91 20.00
N ARG A 154 0.44 -1.41 18.82
CA ARG A 154 -0.36 -2.63 18.64
C ARG A 154 0.23 -3.47 17.52
N PRO A 155 1.43 -4.06 17.74
CA PRO A 155 2.11 -4.80 16.70
C PRO A 155 1.30 -6.04 16.33
N PRO A 156 1.11 -6.34 15.04
CA PRO A 156 0.63 -7.66 14.65
C PRO A 156 1.67 -8.70 15.06
N GLU A 157 1.36 -9.43 16.15
CA GLU A 157 2.26 -10.25 17.00
C GLU A 157 3.41 -10.98 16.27
N VAL A 158 3.14 -11.58 15.11
CA VAL A 158 4.11 -12.43 14.42
C VAL A 158 4.85 -11.70 13.29
N MET A 159 4.18 -10.82 12.53
CA MET A 159 4.80 -10.17 11.37
C MET A 159 5.71 -9.02 11.78
N PHE A 160 5.32 -8.29 12.84
CA PHE A 160 6.06 -7.13 13.30
C PHE A 160 7.44 -7.49 13.86
N ARG A 161 7.53 -8.55 14.67
CA ARG A 161 8.80 -9.01 15.26
C ARG A 161 9.83 -9.37 14.19
N TYR A 162 9.40 -10.05 13.12
CA TYR A 162 10.29 -10.44 12.04
C TYR A 162 10.87 -9.23 11.30
N ILE A 163 10.03 -8.25 10.94
CA ILE A 163 10.46 -7.04 10.24
C ILE A 163 11.47 -6.25 11.09
N VAL A 164 11.18 -6.07 12.39
CA VAL A 164 12.12 -5.40 13.32
C VAL A 164 13.44 -6.15 13.39
N CYS A 165 13.43 -7.48 13.51
CA CYS A 165 14.67 -8.27 13.53
C CYS A 165 15.47 -8.13 12.22
N THR A 166 14.82 -8.15 11.05
CA THR A 166 15.49 -7.98 9.74
C THR A 166 16.08 -6.58 9.58
N CYS A 167 15.37 -5.52 10.00
CA CYS A 167 15.91 -4.16 9.96
C CYS A 167 17.10 -3.98 10.91
N SER A 168 17.06 -4.59 12.10
CA SER A 168 18.14 -4.46 13.10
C SER A 168 19.39 -5.30 12.79
N SER A 169 19.28 -6.33 11.93
CA SER A 169 20.41 -7.19 11.56
C SER A 169 21.10 -6.78 10.24
N GLY A 170 20.62 -5.69 9.63
CA GLY A 170 21.22 -5.08 8.44
C GLY A 170 22.00 -3.78 8.69
N CYS A 171 22.29 -3.44 9.96
CA CYS A 171 23.17 -2.34 10.37
C CYS A 171 24.56 -2.87 10.75
#